data_AF-A0A858XP54-F1
#
_entry.id   AF-A0A858XP54-F1
#
_cell.length_a   1.000
_cell.length_b   1.000
_cell.length_c   1.000
_cell.angle_alpha   90.00
_cell.angle_beta   90.00
_cell.angle_gamma   90.00
#
_symmetry.space_group_name_H-M   'P 1'
#
loop_
_entity.id
_entity.type
_entity.pdbx_description
1 polymer ?
#
loop_
_entity_poly.entity_id
_entity_poly.type
_entity_poly.pdbx_seq_one_letter_code
_entity_poly.pdbx_strand_id
1 'polypeptide(L)'
;MEHSELFLLLPKYEEAVGQPDYIKSKSIMTEDEILKVVKNIDEICCFIANENYEGYYDADNVYAFLYPVRIAEDCYPNIMTRMRIVLNKWGENWRMQKVQKDTEDYMYYCLPIKDDTLCEMTERKYVSVDASTFLLVNFNAFACSTEIIRTKRNQNEIELDVRSFDLKLLSKWYEVNRKPQRIFNLNPKHGENGKGAHPSNNGQKVSILMCCKEEATRLLYKAIGEDPKTLYYFDKQCSQYIEFKRESENIYHGFHLDAEDERRVPRHIKTIIDKLC
;
A
#
# COMPACT_ATOMS: atom_id res chain seq x y z
N MET A 1 3.35 16.43 -7.55
CA MET A 1 3.67 16.53 -6.10
C MET A 1 4.08 15.13 -5.74
N GLU A 2 5.19 14.94 -5.01
CA GLU A 2 5.67 13.58 -4.73
C GLU A 2 4.57 12.72 -4.10
N HIS A 3 4.41 11.50 -4.57
CA HIS A 3 3.40 10.54 -4.10
C HIS A 3 3.90 9.11 -4.35
N SER A 4 3.08 8.11 -4.03
CA SER A 4 3.36 6.72 -4.37
C SER A 4 2.41 6.23 -5.47
N GLU A 5 2.91 5.67 -6.56
CA GLU A 5 2.10 5.00 -7.58
C GLU A 5 2.08 3.49 -7.35
N LEU A 6 0.89 2.91 -7.17
CA LEU A 6 0.69 1.48 -6.88
C LEU A 6 -0.01 0.77 -8.04
N PHE A 7 0.62 -0.22 -8.63
CA PHE A 7 0.09 -1.01 -9.75
C PHE A 7 -0.38 -2.37 -9.26
N LEU A 8 -1.64 -2.72 -9.54
CA LEU A 8 -2.17 -4.05 -9.26
C LEU A 8 -1.87 -5.01 -10.41
N LEU A 9 -1.31 -6.18 -10.09
CA LEU A 9 -1.14 -7.26 -11.06
C LEU A 9 -1.73 -8.58 -10.56
N LEU A 10 -2.64 -9.15 -11.33
CA LEU A 10 -3.35 -10.40 -11.06
C LEU A 10 -2.87 -11.52 -11.99
N PRO A 11 -2.95 -12.79 -11.56
CA PRO A 11 -2.70 -13.93 -12.44
C PRO A 11 -3.81 -14.03 -13.49
N LYS A 12 -3.56 -14.78 -14.56
CA LYS A 12 -4.54 -15.04 -15.62
C LYS A 12 -5.03 -16.47 -15.60
N TYR A 13 -6.22 -16.73 -16.15
CA TYR A 13 -6.63 -18.09 -16.50
C TYR A 13 -5.98 -18.54 -17.81
N GLU A 14 -5.79 -19.84 -17.99
CA GLU A 14 -5.15 -20.41 -19.19
C GLU A 14 -5.92 -20.07 -20.47
N GLU A 15 -7.24 -19.98 -20.37
CA GLU A 15 -8.15 -19.67 -21.46
C GLU A 15 -8.21 -18.16 -21.79
N ALA A 16 -7.63 -17.31 -20.94
CA ALA A 16 -7.62 -15.86 -21.16
C ALA A 16 -6.54 -15.49 -22.18
N VAL A 17 -6.98 -15.04 -23.36
CA VAL A 17 -6.11 -14.60 -24.45
C VAL A 17 -5.64 -13.14 -24.28
N GLY A 18 -4.56 -12.78 -24.97
CA GLY A 18 -4.10 -11.38 -25.05
C GLY A 18 -3.39 -10.85 -23.80
N GLN A 19 -2.90 -11.73 -22.93
CA GLN A 19 -2.12 -11.39 -21.76
C GLN A 19 -0.66 -11.84 -21.93
N PRO A 20 0.32 -11.08 -21.43
CA PRO A 20 1.73 -11.40 -21.61
C PRO A 20 2.13 -12.73 -20.96
N ASP A 21 3.16 -13.37 -21.51
CA ASP A 21 3.60 -14.71 -21.13
C ASP A 21 4.27 -14.77 -19.74
N TYR A 22 4.78 -13.63 -19.25
CA TYR A 22 5.34 -13.56 -17.90
C TYR A 22 4.27 -13.69 -16.82
N ILE A 23 3.00 -13.43 -17.12
CA ILE A 23 1.90 -13.58 -16.17
C ILE A 23 1.56 -15.06 -16.06
N LYS A 24 1.75 -15.59 -14.86
CA LYS A 24 1.43 -16.95 -14.46
C LYS A 24 -0.03 -17.26 -14.72
N SER A 25 -0.25 -18.36 -15.42
CA SER A 25 -1.55 -18.97 -15.57
C SER A 25 -1.96 -19.71 -14.29
N LYS A 26 -3.25 -19.67 -13.98
CA LYS A 26 -3.87 -20.43 -12.90
C LYS A 26 -4.98 -21.32 -13.42
N SER A 27 -5.14 -22.47 -12.76
CA SER A 27 -6.32 -23.32 -12.87
C SER A 27 -7.55 -22.64 -12.27
N ILE A 28 -8.74 -23.16 -12.61
CA ILE A 28 -10.04 -22.71 -12.08
C ILE A 28 -9.97 -22.54 -10.56
N MET A 29 -10.28 -21.33 -10.08
CA MET A 29 -10.44 -21.05 -8.66
C MET A 29 -11.92 -21.17 -8.27
N THR A 30 -12.15 -21.60 -7.04
CA THR A 30 -13.46 -21.58 -6.40
C THR A 30 -13.94 -20.15 -6.16
N GLU A 31 -15.26 -19.97 -5.98
CA GLU A 31 -15.84 -18.67 -5.58
C GLU A 31 -15.17 -18.12 -4.31
N ASP A 32 -14.95 -18.96 -3.30
CA ASP A 32 -14.32 -18.56 -2.03
C ASP A 32 -12.89 -18.06 -2.23
N GLU A 33 -12.11 -18.68 -3.12
CA GLU A 33 -10.76 -18.23 -3.45
C GLU A 33 -10.76 -16.86 -4.13
N ILE A 34 -11.69 -16.61 -5.05
CA ILE A 34 -11.82 -15.31 -5.72
C ILE A 34 -12.32 -14.25 -4.73
N LEU A 35 -13.29 -14.58 -3.88
CA LEU A 35 -13.77 -13.68 -2.84
C LEU A 35 -12.67 -13.33 -1.83
N LYS A 36 -11.77 -14.27 -1.54
CA LYS A 36 -10.58 -14.00 -0.73
C LYS A 36 -9.66 -12.99 -1.41
N VAL A 37 -9.45 -13.07 -2.72
CA VAL A 37 -8.69 -12.06 -3.48
C VAL A 37 -9.34 -10.69 -3.35
N VAL A 38 -10.65 -10.59 -3.62
CA VAL A 38 -11.40 -9.33 -3.54
C VAL A 38 -11.34 -8.72 -2.13
N LYS A 39 -11.55 -9.54 -1.09
CA LYS A 39 -11.44 -9.11 0.30
C LYS A 39 -10.03 -8.60 0.62
N ASN A 40 -9.01 -9.31 0.15
CA ASN A 40 -7.63 -8.94 0.39
C ASN A 40 -7.31 -7.58 -0.26
N ILE A 41 -7.79 -7.30 -1.48
CA ILE A 41 -7.70 -5.99 -2.14
C ILE A 41 -8.37 -4.90 -1.30
N ASP A 42 -9.60 -5.16 -0.82
CA ASP A 42 -10.32 -4.22 0.04
C ASP A 42 -9.55 -3.88 1.32
N GLU A 43 -8.94 -4.89 1.95
CA GLU A 43 -8.12 -4.70 3.15
C GLU A 43 -6.89 -3.82 2.88
N ILE A 44 -6.24 -3.98 1.73
CA ILE A 44 -5.14 -3.08 1.33
C ILE A 44 -5.66 -1.67 1.09
N CYS A 45 -6.77 -1.50 0.36
CA CYS A 45 -7.39 -0.19 0.13
C CYS A 45 -7.68 0.52 1.45
N CYS A 46 -8.20 -0.19 2.46
CA CYS A 46 -8.42 0.36 3.79
C CYS A 46 -7.12 0.79 4.49
N PHE A 47 -6.03 0.05 4.31
CA PHE A 47 -4.74 0.38 4.89
C PHE A 47 -4.10 1.62 4.24
N ILE A 48 -4.15 1.74 2.92
CA ILE A 48 -3.53 2.86 2.17
C ILE A 48 -4.43 4.09 2.01
N ALA A 49 -5.67 4.05 2.51
CA ALA A 49 -6.68 5.09 2.28
C ALA A 49 -6.23 6.52 2.63
N ASN A 50 -5.29 6.66 3.57
CA ASN A 50 -4.76 7.94 4.05
C ASN A 50 -3.30 8.19 3.63
N GLU A 51 -2.73 7.31 2.81
CA GLU A 51 -1.45 7.57 2.17
C GLU A 51 -1.66 8.44 0.94
N ASN A 52 -0.66 9.27 0.62
CA ASN A 52 -0.67 10.08 -0.58
C ASN A 52 -0.23 9.21 -1.76
N TYR A 53 -1.19 8.46 -2.33
CA TYR A 53 -0.95 7.49 -3.38
C TYR A 53 -1.92 7.65 -4.56
N GLU A 54 -1.46 7.19 -5.71
CA GLU A 54 -2.27 6.98 -6.91
C GLU A 54 -2.26 5.48 -7.24
N GLY A 55 -3.44 4.88 -7.33
CA GLY A 55 -3.58 3.47 -7.66
C GLY A 55 -3.92 3.26 -9.12
N TYR A 56 -3.30 2.24 -9.71
CA TYR A 56 -3.50 1.87 -11.10
C TYR A 56 -3.78 0.37 -11.23
N TYR A 57 -4.70 0.03 -12.13
CA TYR A 57 -4.94 -1.35 -12.55
C TYR A 57 -5.10 -1.44 -14.06
N ASP A 58 -4.82 -2.63 -14.60
CA ASP A 58 -5.08 -2.97 -15.99
C ASP A 58 -6.44 -3.66 -16.11
N ALA A 59 -7.42 -3.02 -16.78
CA ALA A 59 -8.73 -3.62 -16.97
C ALA A 59 -8.71 -4.95 -17.75
N ASP A 60 -7.79 -5.13 -18.70
CA ASP A 60 -7.65 -6.37 -19.45
C ASP A 60 -7.04 -7.47 -18.59
N ASN A 61 -6.08 -7.14 -17.72
CA ASN A 61 -5.56 -8.08 -16.71
C ASN A 61 -6.65 -8.50 -15.70
N VAL A 62 -7.44 -7.54 -15.22
CA VAL A 62 -8.60 -7.83 -14.35
C VAL A 62 -9.60 -8.73 -15.06
N TYR A 63 -9.89 -8.49 -16.33
CA TYR A 63 -10.79 -9.34 -17.10
C TYR A 63 -10.23 -10.74 -17.35
N ALA A 64 -8.93 -10.87 -17.58
CA ALA A 64 -8.27 -12.16 -17.68
C ALA A 64 -8.32 -12.93 -16.35
N PHE A 65 -8.18 -12.24 -15.22
CA PHE A 65 -8.36 -12.80 -13.88
C PHE A 65 -9.82 -13.18 -13.57
N LEU A 66 -10.81 -12.53 -14.19
CA LEU A 66 -12.24 -12.81 -13.95
C LEU A 66 -12.87 -13.66 -15.07
N TYR A 67 -12.05 -14.31 -15.91
CA TYR A 67 -12.54 -15.02 -17.08
C TYR A 67 -13.69 -16.02 -16.77
N PRO A 68 -13.58 -16.96 -15.81
CA PRO A 68 -14.64 -17.88 -15.42
C PRO A 68 -15.91 -17.18 -14.92
N VAL A 69 -15.75 -16.10 -14.15
CA VAL A 69 -16.86 -15.30 -13.61
C VAL A 69 -17.65 -14.67 -14.75
N ARG A 70 -16.97 -14.26 -15.83
CA ARG A 70 -17.62 -13.64 -17.00
C ARG A 70 -18.35 -14.64 -17.89
N ILE A 71 -17.83 -15.86 -18.03
CA ILE A 71 -18.44 -16.87 -18.91
C ILE A 71 -19.53 -17.70 -18.22
N ALA A 72 -19.53 -17.74 -16.89
CA ALA A 72 -20.47 -18.51 -16.08
C ALA A 72 -21.00 -17.66 -14.90
N GLU A 73 -21.49 -16.44 -15.18
CA GLU A 73 -21.90 -15.46 -14.16
C GLU A 73 -22.91 -16.01 -13.15
N ASP A 74 -23.85 -16.87 -13.60
CA ASP A 74 -24.84 -17.53 -12.74
C ASP A 74 -24.20 -18.40 -11.62
N CYS A 75 -22.99 -18.90 -11.85
CA CYS A 75 -22.23 -19.70 -10.88
C CYS A 75 -21.40 -18.84 -9.91
N TYR A 76 -21.33 -17.52 -10.13
CA TYR A 76 -20.46 -16.60 -9.38
C TYR A 76 -21.21 -15.30 -9.02
N PRO A 77 -22.31 -15.40 -8.25
CA PRO A 77 -23.22 -14.28 -8.04
C PRO A 77 -22.50 -13.11 -7.36
N ASN A 78 -22.58 -11.93 -7.98
CA ASN A 78 -22.07 -10.65 -7.47
C ASN A 78 -20.53 -10.49 -7.41
N ILE A 79 -19.73 -11.44 -7.89
CA ILE A 79 -18.26 -11.30 -7.84
C ILE A 79 -17.78 -10.12 -8.68
N MET A 80 -18.29 -9.95 -9.90
CA MET A 80 -17.97 -8.79 -10.76
C MET A 80 -18.27 -7.46 -10.07
N THR A 81 -19.44 -7.37 -9.42
CA THR A 81 -19.86 -6.18 -8.68
C THR A 81 -18.92 -5.88 -7.51
N ARG A 82 -18.57 -6.91 -6.71
CA ARG A 82 -17.64 -6.76 -5.58
C ARG A 82 -16.25 -6.34 -6.05
N MET A 83 -15.74 -6.95 -7.13
CA MET A 83 -14.46 -6.57 -7.72
C MET A 83 -14.47 -5.11 -8.19
N ARG A 84 -15.54 -4.67 -8.86
CA ARG A 84 -15.68 -3.27 -9.29
C ARG A 84 -15.64 -2.30 -8.11
N ILE A 85 -16.32 -2.62 -7.01
CA ILE A 85 -16.32 -1.78 -5.80
C ILE A 85 -14.90 -1.63 -5.24
N VAL A 86 -14.14 -2.72 -5.14
CA VAL A 86 -12.77 -2.63 -4.58
C VAL A 86 -11.80 -1.94 -5.54
N LEU A 87 -11.94 -2.13 -6.86
CA LEU A 87 -11.13 -1.42 -7.84
C LEU A 87 -11.40 0.09 -7.85
N ASN A 88 -12.66 0.50 -7.65
CA ASN A 88 -13.00 1.92 -7.47
C ASN A 88 -12.34 2.54 -6.23
N LYS A 89 -12.07 1.73 -5.19
CA LYS A 89 -11.29 2.17 -4.02
C LYS A 89 -9.78 2.16 -4.28
N TRP A 90 -9.32 1.23 -5.10
CA TRP A 90 -7.91 1.07 -5.45
C TRP A 90 -7.41 2.25 -6.28
N GLY A 91 -8.12 2.61 -7.35
CA GLY A 91 -7.73 3.72 -8.21
C GLY A 91 -8.25 3.57 -9.64
N GLU A 92 -7.43 3.92 -10.61
CA GLU A 92 -7.86 4.12 -11.99
C GLU A 92 -7.38 3.02 -12.94
N ASN A 93 -8.17 2.77 -14.00
CA ASN A 93 -7.73 1.94 -15.10
C ASN A 93 -6.69 2.73 -15.92
N TRP A 94 -5.41 2.35 -15.86
CA TRP A 94 -4.36 3.09 -16.55
C TRP A 94 -4.56 3.10 -18.07
N ARG A 95 -5.31 2.14 -18.65
CA ARG A 95 -5.61 2.12 -20.08
C ARG A 95 -6.36 3.36 -20.57
N MET A 96 -7.10 4.02 -19.69
CA MET A 96 -7.82 5.27 -20.01
C MET A 96 -6.89 6.49 -20.07
N GLN A 97 -5.66 6.36 -19.55
CA GLN A 97 -4.65 7.40 -19.42
C GLN A 97 -3.25 6.81 -19.64
N LYS A 98 -3.14 6.05 -20.73
CA LYS A 98 -1.95 5.33 -21.12
C LYS A 98 -0.79 6.29 -21.35
N VAL A 99 0.35 6.04 -20.69
CA VAL A 99 1.57 6.87 -20.79
C VAL A 99 2.61 6.20 -21.69
N GLN A 100 2.68 4.87 -21.70
CA GLN A 100 3.61 4.13 -22.57
C GLN A 100 3.44 4.49 -24.06
N LYS A 101 4.53 4.42 -24.81
CA LYS A 101 4.61 4.93 -26.19
C LYS A 101 4.82 3.80 -27.19
N ASP A 102 4.05 3.80 -28.28
CA ASP A 102 4.20 2.78 -29.33
C ASP A 102 5.52 2.83 -30.09
N THR A 103 6.24 3.95 -30.01
CA THR A 103 7.53 4.22 -30.69
C THR A 103 8.75 3.81 -29.87
N GLU A 104 8.56 3.38 -28.63
CA GLU A 104 9.65 3.02 -27.72
C GLU A 104 9.67 1.51 -27.51
N ASP A 105 10.85 0.96 -27.29
CA ASP A 105 11.03 -0.46 -27.05
C ASP A 105 11.05 -0.72 -25.54
N TYR A 106 10.16 -1.58 -25.06
CA TYR A 106 10.10 -1.97 -23.65
C TYR A 106 10.43 -3.45 -23.49
N MET A 107 11.24 -3.75 -22.46
CA MET A 107 11.67 -5.12 -22.20
C MET A 107 11.51 -5.47 -20.72
N TYR A 108 11.07 -6.70 -20.44
CA TYR A 108 11.23 -7.34 -19.15
C TYR A 108 12.27 -8.45 -19.29
N TYR A 109 13.42 -8.28 -18.63
CA TYR A 109 14.65 -9.04 -18.95
C TYR A 109 15.00 -8.98 -20.44
N CYS A 110 14.79 -10.09 -21.16
CA CYS A 110 15.04 -10.23 -22.60
C CYS A 110 13.74 -10.44 -23.39
N LEU A 111 12.58 -10.30 -22.76
CA LEU A 111 11.27 -10.45 -23.39
C LEU A 111 10.68 -9.06 -23.71
N PRO A 112 10.24 -8.81 -24.94
CA PRO A 112 9.52 -7.59 -25.26
C PRO A 112 8.20 -7.56 -24.50
N ILE A 113 7.90 -6.42 -23.87
CA ILE A 113 6.63 -6.14 -23.20
C ILE A 113 5.96 -4.97 -23.91
N LYS A 114 4.64 -5.01 -24.05
CA LYS A 114 3.88 -3.95 -24.72
C LYS A 114 2.43 -4.02 -24.31
N ASP A 115 1.85 -2.85 -24.06
CA ASP A 115 0.44 -2.70 -23.72
C ASP A 115 0.03 -3.53 -22.48
N ASP A 116 0.94 -3.64 -21.52
CA ASP A 116 0.73 -4.34 -20.26
C ASP A 116 1.21 -3.51 -19.05
N THR A 117 0.92 -4.00 -17.85
CA THR A 117 1.19 -3.28 -16.59
C THR A 117 2.67 -2.97 -16.36
N LEU A 118 3.58 -3.90 -16.69
CA LEU A 118 5.02 -3.65 -16.53
C LEU A 118 5.49 -2.59 -17.51
N CYS A 119 4.98 -2.60 -18.74
CA CYS A 119 5.29 -1.59 -19.75
C CYS A 119 4.85 -0.19 -19.29
N GLU A 120 3.60 -0.07 -18.83
CA GLU A 120 3.03 1.18 -18.34
C GLU A 120 3.79 1.73 -17.14
N MET A 121 4.05 0.89 -16.13
CA MET A 121 4.80 1.27 -14.94
C MET A 121 6.24 1.69 -15.29
N THR A 122 6.86 1.04 -16.29
CA THR A 122 8.21 1.39 -16.76
C THR A 122 8.25 2.78 -17.38
N GLU A 123 7.32 3.12 -18.28
CA GLU A 123 7.30 4.47 -18.87
C GLU A 123 7.02 5.52 -17.80
N ARG A 124 6.02 5.30 -16.93
CA ARG A 124 5.66 6.25 -15.86
C ARG A 124 6.84 6.55 -14.95
N LYS A 125 7.55 5.51 -14.49
CA LYS A 125 8.76 5.68 -13.69
C LYS A 125 9.87 6.38 -14.47
N TYR A 126 10.04 6.09 -15.75
CA TYR A 126 11.08 6.72 -16.59
C TYR A 126 10.82 8.22 -16.81
N VAL A 127 9.58 8.62 -17.06
CA VAL A 127 9.21 10.03 -17.32
C VAL A 127 8.93 10.82 -16.04
N SER A 128 8.86 10.14 -14.89
CA SER A 128 8.66 10.78 -13.59
C SER A 128 9.78 11.77 -13.30
N VAL A 129 9.39 13.04 -13.11
CA VAL A 129 10.30 14.14 -12.77
C VAL A 129 10.23 14.51 -11.29
N ASP A 130 9.21 14.02 -10.58
CA ASP A 130 9.11 14.18 -9.13
C ASP A 130 9.66 12.96 -8.38
N ALA A 131 9.88 13.14 -7.07
CA ALA A 131 10.48 12.12 -6.20
C ALA A 131 9.49 11.00 -5.82
N SER A 132 8.53 10.71 -6.71
CA SER A 132 7.50 9.69 -6.50
C SER A 132 8.09 8.29 -6.48
N THR A 133 7.42 7.40 -5.74
CA THR A 133 7.82 6.00 -5.57
C THR A 133 6.84 5.09 -6.30
N PHE A 134 7.32 3.97 -6.82
CA PHE A 134 6.54 3.09 -7.71
C PHE A 134 6.56 1.68 -7.16
N LEU A 135 5.39 1.07 -6.97
CA LEU A 135 5.26 -0.29 -6.45
C LEU A 135 4.33 -1.13 -7.32
N LEU A 136 4.82 -2.30 -7.73
CA LEU A 136 3.98 -3.37 -8.26
C LEU A 136 3.48 -4.26 -7.12
N VAL A 137 2.17 -4.29 -6.91
CA VAL A 137 1.51 -5.17 -5.95
C VAL A 137 1.12 -6.46 -6.68
N ASN A 138 1.94 -7.49 -6.48
CA ASN A 138 1.88 -8.77 -7.19
C ASN A 138 0.97 -9.78 -6.47
N PHE A 139 -0.21 -10.06 -7.03
CA PHE A 139 -1.13 -11.09 -6.52
C PHE A 139 -0.74 -12.50 -6.99
N ASN A 140 0.53 -12.91 -6.79
CA ASN A 140 1.05 -14.19 -7.30
C ASN A 140 0.85 -14.32 -8.83
N ALA A 141 0.90 -13.19 -9.53
CA ALA A 141 0.87 -13.09 -10.98
C ALA A 141 2.19 -13.54 -11.61
N PHE A 142 3.29 -13.52 -10.87
CA PHE A 142 4.52 -14.24 -11.23
C PHE A 142 5.35 -14.55 -9.98
N ALA A 143 6.29 -15.48 -10.11
CA ALA A 143 7.19 -15.85 -9.02
C ALA A 143 8.13 -14.68 -8.70
N CYS A 144 7.92 -14.04 -7.55
CA CYS A 144 8.72 -12.92 -7.09
C CYS A 144 9.71 -13.45 -6.04
N SER A 145 10.85 -13.96 -6.51
CA SER A 145 11.98 -14.31 -5.63
C SER A 145 12.78 -13.07 -5.20
N THR A 146 12.59 -11.94 -5.88
CA THR A 146 13.29 -10.68 -5.64
C THR A 146 12.28 -9.55 -5.42
N GLU A 147 12.56 -8.68 -4.44
CA GLU A 147 11.74 -7.49 -4.12
C GLU A 147 11.84 -6.37 -5.16
N ILE A 148 12.72 -6.54 -6.15
CA ILE A 148 12.97 -5.62 -7.26
C ILE A 148 12.99 -6.45 -8.54
N ILE A 149 12.38 -5.92 -9.60
CA ILE A 149 12.54 -6.41 -10.97
C ILE A 149 13.15 -5.33 -11.84
N ARG A 150 13.74 -5.75 -12.97
CA ARG A 150 14.35 -4.85 -13.94
C ARG A 150 13.62 -4.91 -15.26
N THR A 151 13.18 -3.74 -15.71
CA THR A 151 12.67 -3.52 -17.05
C THR A 151 13.59 -2.58 -17.81
N LYS A 152 13.38 -2.44 -19.12
CA LYS A 152 14.08 -1.45 -19.93
C LYS A 152 13.11 -0.65 -20.74
N ARG A 153 13.48 0.62 -20.96
CA ARG A 153 12.96 1.49 -22.02
C ARG A 153 14.12 1.85 -22.94
N ASN A 154 14.10 1.34 -24.15
CA ASN A 154 15.22 1.32 -25.08
C ASN A 154 16.47 0.74 -24.40
N GLN A 155 17.48 1.58 -24.16
CA GLN A 155 18.74 1.22 -23.51
C GLN A 155 18.76 1.52 -22.00
N ASN A 156 17.74 2.20 -21.47
CA ASN A 156 17.69 2.59 -20.06
C ASN A 156 17.10 1.47 -19.21
N GLU A 157 17.84 1.01 -18.22
CA GLU A 157 17.36 0.05 -17.22
C GLU A 157 16.58 0.78 -16.12
N ILE A 158 15.42 0.22 -15.77
CA ILE A 158 14.50 0.76 -14.77
C ILE A 158 14.26 -0.33 -13.74
N GLU A 159 14.58 -0.03 -12.48
CA GLU A 159 14.28 -0.91 -11.35
C GLU A 159 12.87 -0.62 -10.85
N LEU A 160 12.05 -1.65 -10.70
CA LEU A 160 10.68 -1.54 -10.18
C LEU A 160 10.58 -2.31 -8.87
N ASP A 161 10.07 -1.67 -7.81
CA ASP A 161 9.78 -2.38 -6.57
C ASP A 161 8.59 -3.29 -6.79
N VAL A 162 8.68 -4.50 -6.26
CA VAL A 162 7.60 -5.49 -6.28
C VAL A 162 7.38 -6.00 -4.88
N ARG A 163 6.14 -6.04 -4.42
CA ARG A 163 5.77 -6.74 -3.20
C ARG A 163 4.68 -7.76 -3.49
N SER A 164 4.81 -8.92 -2.86
CA SER A 164 3.72 -9.88 -2.84
C SER A 164 2.50 -9.23 -2.18
N PHE A 165 1.32 -9.72 -2.55
CA PHE A 165 0.07 -9.29 -1.95
C PHE A 165 -0.01 -9.72 -0.47
N ASP A 166 0.58 -8.92 0.40
CA ASP A 166 0.65 -9.12 1.85
C ASP A 166 0.74 -7.76 2.55
N LEU A 167 -0.14 -7.55 3.53
CA LEU A 167 -0.28 -6.28 4.22
C LEU A 167 1.00 -5.89 4.99
N LYS A 168 1.72 -6.86 5.58
CA LYS A 168 2.96 -6.59 6.32
C LYS A 168 4.07 -6.16 5.36
N LEU A 169 4.17 -6.80 4.20
CA LEU A 169 5.15 -6.43 3.18
C LEU A 169 4.86 -5.04 2.60
N LEU A 170 3.60 -4.71 2.35
CA LEU A 170 3.21 -3.37 1.89
C LEU A 170 3.51 -2.31 2.97
N SER A 171 3.18 -2.58 4.23
CA SER A 171 3.49 -1.69 5.34
C SER A 171 5.00 -1.42 5.44
N LYS A 172 5.84 -2.47 5.34
CA LYS A 172 7.29 -2.31 5.34
C LYS A 172 7.81 -1.47 4.17
N TRP A 173 7.19 -1.61 3.00
CA TRP A 173 7.55 -0.78 1.86
C TRP A 173 7.26 0.71 2.13
N TYR A 174 6.09 1.03 2.70
CA TYR A 174 5.74 2.40 3.08
C TYR A 174 6.60 2.97 4.21
N GLU A 175 7.15 2.15 5.11
CA GLU A 175 8.09 2.63 6.13
C GLU A 175 9.27 3.39 5.51
N VAL A 176 9.68 3.02 4.29
CA VAL A 176 10.81 3.63 3.58
C VAL A 176 10.37 4.55 2.44
N ASN A 177 9.36 4.15 1.68
CA ASN A 177 9.01 4.76 0.38
C ASN A 177 7.81 5.72 0.42
N ARG A 178 7.22 5.97 1.60
CA ARG A 178 6.13 6.93 1.75
C ARG A 178 6.55 8.34 1.31
N LYS A 179 5.65 9.02 0.59
CA LYS A 179 5.86 10.39 0.08
C LYS A 179 4.69 11.32 0.44
N PRO A 180 4.91 12.44 1.16
CA PRO A 180 6.14 12.79 1.87
C PRO A 180 6.40 11.84 3.04
N GLN A 181 7.66 11.67 3.41
CA GLN A 181 7.98 10.87 4.60
C GLN A 181 7.54 11.63 5.86
N ARG A 182 7.01 10.91 6.86
CA ARG A 182 6.55 11.53 8.12
C ARG A 182 7.75 11.94 8.98
N ILE A 183 7.64 13.04 9.69
CA ILE A 183 8.71 13.57 10.55
C ILE A 183 8.17 13.62 11.98
N PHE A 184 8.89 12.97 12.90
CA PHE A 184 8.54 13.03 14.31
C PHE A 184 9.17 14.26 14.97
N ASN A 185 8.34 15.09 15.59
CA ASN A 185 8.74 16.21 16.41
C ASN A 185 8.53 15.87 17.89
N LEU A 186 9.61 15.96 18.67
CA LEU A 186 9.54 15.72 20.10
C LEU A 186 8.89 16.93 20.78
N ASN A 187 7.72 16.71 21.40
CA ASN A 187 7.01 17.76 22.10
C ASN A 187 7.40 17.79 23.60
N PRO A 188 8.01 18.89 24.11
CA PRO A 188 8.43 18.98 25.52
C PRO A 188 7.31 18.76 26.55
N LYS A 189 6.05 18.97 26.16
CA LYS A 189 4.89 18.68 27.01
C LYS A 189 4.78 17.20 27.37
N HIS A 190 5.05 16.32 26.40
CA HIS A 190 4.93 14.87 26.54
C HIS A 190 6.23 14.21 27.01
N GLY A 191 7.38 14.90 26.88
CA GLY A 191 8.69 14.39 27.28
C GLY A 191 9.11 13.16 26.49
N GLU A 192 10.01 12.34 27.04
CA GLU A 192 10.45 11.06 26.46
C GLU A 192 10.99 10.10 27.53
N ASN A 193 11.13 8.81 27.21
CA ASN A 193 11.62 7.77 28.12
C ASN A 193 10.81 7.67 29.43
N GLY A 194 9.50 7.89 29.35
CA GLY A 194 8.59 7.87 30.50
C GLY A 194 8.80 9.06 31.46
N LYS A 195 9.63 10.04 31.08
CA LYS A 195 9.85 11.27 31.84
C LYS A 195 9.13 12.40 31.12
N GLY A 196 8.11 12.94 31.76
CA GLY A 196 7.30 14.02 31.23
C GLY A 196 6.70 14.90 32.32
N ALA A 197 5.93 15.89 31.88
CA ALA A 197 5.35 17.01 32.60
C ALA A 197 6.26 18.25 32.71
N HIS A 198 6.09 19.17 31.76
CA HIS A 198 6.52 20.55 31.94
C HIS A 198 5.76 21.15 33.15
N PRO A 199 6.42 21.91 34.05
CA PRO A 199 5.80 22.49 35.26
C PRO A 199 4.57 23.37 35.00
N SER A 200 4.41 23.85 33.76
CA SER A 200 3.33 24.75 33.33
C SER A 200 1.97 24.07 33.15
N ASN A 201 1.86 22.76 33.33
CA ASN A 201 0.61 22.04 33.08
C ASN A 201 -0.37 22.04 34.27
N ASN A 202 -0.17 22.94 35.25
CA ASN A 202 -1.06 23.19 36.39
C ASN A 202 -1.53 21.93 37.15
N GLY A 203 -0.69 20.89 37.21
CA GLY A 203 -1.02 19.62 37.88
C GLY A 203 -1.98 18.70 37.10
N GLN A 204 -2.36 19.02 35.87
CA GLN A 204 -3.18 18.13 35.02
C GLN A 204 -2.33 16.98 34.47
N LYS A 205 -2.87 15.75 34.55
CA LYS A 205 -2.28 14.55 33.96
C LYS A 205 -2.03 14.76 32.47
N VAL A 206 -0.80 14.50 32.04
CA VAL A 206 -0.39 14.56 30.63
C VAL A 206 0.03 13.18 30.20
N SER A 207 -0.48 12.70 29.06
CA SER A 207 0.01 11.47 28.44
C SER A 207 1.49 11.63 28.10
N ILE A 208 2.32 10.66 28.45
CA ILE A 208 3.78 10.74 28.34
C ILE A 208 4.25 9.91 27.15
N LEU A 209 5.34 10.31 26.50
CA LEU A 209 6.03 9.44 25.56
C LEU A 209 6.94 8.46 26.34
N MET A 210 6.62 7.18 26.28
CA MET A 210 7.30 6.14 27.06
C MET A 210 8.65 5.73 26.45
N CYS A 211 8.82 5.89 25.14
CA CYS A 211 10.06 5.58 24.41
C CYS A 211 10.86 6.87 24.11
N CYS A 212 12.03 6.71 23.50
CA CYS A 212 12.85 7.83 23.03
C CYS A 212 12.36 8.36 21.67
N LYS A 213 12.81 9.55 21.29
CA LYS A 213 12.50 10.18 19.99
C LYS A 213 12.74 9.25 18.79
N GLU A 214 13.85 8.53 18.77
CA GLU A 214 14.24 7.65 17.66
C GLU A 214 13.26 6.48 17.51
N GLU A 215 12.87 5.85 18.62
CA GLU A 215 11.90 4.75 18.59
C GLU A 215 10.50 5.27 18.20
N ALA A 216 10.08 6.42 18.73
CA ALA A 216 8.83 7.07 18.33
C ALA A 216 8.81 7.37 16.82
N THR A 217 9.95 7.77 16.25
CA THR A 217 10.10 7.98 14.80
C THR A 217 9.88 6.68 14.03
N ARG A 218 10.48 5.56 14.48
CA ARG A 218 10.28 4.25 13.85
C ARG A 218 8.84 3.76 13.94
N LEU A 219 8.16 4.03 15.05
CA LEU A 219 6.75 3.70 15.25
C LEU A 219 5.85 4.57 14.34
N LEU A 220 6.17 5.85 14.16
CA LEU A 220 5.42 6.77 13.27
C LEU A 220 5.45 6.29 11.81
N TYR A 221 6.56 5.72 11.35
CA TYR A 221 6.65 5.15 10.00
C TYR A 221 5.69 3.99 9.75
N LYS A 222 5.23 3.34 10.81
CA LYS A 222 4.28 2.21 10.79
C LYS A 222 2.85 2.62 11.12
N ALA A 223 2.65 3.84 11.61
CA ALA A 223 1.37 4.28 12.12
C ALA A 223 0.32 4.42 11.01
N ILE A 224 -0.94 4.18 11.37
CA ILE A 224 -2.09 4.31 10.46
C ILE A 224 -3.25 5.01 11.19
N GLY A 225 -4.19 5.57 10.44
CA GLY A 225 -5.35 6.25 11.02
C GLY A 225 -6.55 6.26 10.08
N GLU A 226 -7.70 6.69 10.59
CA GLU A 226 -8.90 6.99 9.77
C GLU A 226 -8.73 8.26 8.95
N ASP A 227 -7.90 9.17 9.42
CA ASP A 227 -7.58 10.43 8.75
C ASP A 227 -6.10 10.79 9.01
N PRO A 228 -5.47 11.62 8.16
CA PRO A 228 -4.04 11.93 8.28
C PRO A 228 -3.70 12.81 9.49
N LYS A 229 -4.66 13.32 10.27
CA LYS A 229 -4.38 14.16 11.45
C LYS A 229 -4.06 13.33 12.68
N THR A 230 -4.60 12.12 12.78
CA THR A 230 -4.40 11.26 13.95
C THR A 230 -4.06 9.84 13.51
N LEU A 231 -2.85 9.41 13.85
CA LEU A 231 -2.34 8.08 13.52
C LEU A 231 -2.05 7.30 14.79
N TYR A 232 -2.08 5.98 14.70
CA TYR A 232 -1.88 5.07 15.80
C TYR A 232 -0.95 3.94 15.41
N TYR A 233 -0.21 3.43 16.40
CA TYR A 233 0.49 2.15 16.29
C TYR A 233 0.56 1.48 17.67
N PHE A 234 0.85 0.19 17.71
CA PHE A 234 1.06 -0.53 18.97
C PHE A 234 2.55 -0.68 19.26
N ASP A 235 3.01 -0.05 20.33
CA ASP A 235 4.37 -0.20 20.83
C ASP A 235 4.46 -1.46 21.71
N LYS A 236 5.01 -2.52 21.13
CA LYS A 236 5.20 -3.80 21.83
C LYS A 236 6.15 -3.72 23.02
N GLN A 237 7.14 -2.83 22.98
CA GLN A 237 8.11 -2.70 24.07
C GLN A 237 7.46 -2.09 25.31
N CYS A 238 6.60 -1.09 25.10
CA CYS A 238 5.83 -0.45 26.17
C CYS A 238 4.49 -1.14 26.47
N SER A 239 4.07 -2.09 25.63
CA SER A 239 2.74 -2.75 25.69
C SER A 239 1.58 -1.74 25.69
N GLN A 240 1.70 -0.69 24.89
CA GLN A 240 0.75 0.42 24.83
C GLN A 240 0.58 0.91 23.39
N TYR A 241 -0.61 1.44 23.09
CA TYR A 241 -0.79 2.19 21.85
C TYR A 241 -0.10 3.55 21.96
N ILE A 242 0.50 3.99 20.87
CA ILE A 242 1.00 5.35 20.69
C ILE A 242 0.05 6.08 19.74
N GLU A 243 -0.31 7.31 20.10
CA GLU A 243 -1.07 8.22 19.24
C GLU A 243 -0.13 9.31 18.72
N PHE A 244 -0.21 9.55 17.41
CA PHE A 244 0.50 10.62 16.73
C PHE A 244 -0.48 11.65 16.21
N LYS A 245 -0.25 12.92 16.55
CA LYS A 245 -1.05 14.05 16.07
C LYS A 245 -0.24 14.91 15.11
N ARG A 246 -0.86 15.23 13.98
CA ARG A 246 -0.29 16.10 12.97
C ARG A 246 -0.22 17.54 13.47
N GLU A 247 0.97 18.13 13.43
CA GLU A 247 1.22 19.53 13.78
C GLU A 247 1.21 20.42 12.54
N SER A 248 1.80 19.93 11.44
CA SER A 248 1.86 20.58 10.14
C SER A 248 1.92 19.52 9.02
N GLU A 249 2.30 19.87 7.79
CA GLU A 249 2.18 19.01 6.61
C GLU A 249 2.53 17.53 6.83
N ASN A 250 3.76 17.20 7.18
CA ASN A 250 4.19 15.82 7.43
C ASN A 250 4.81 15.66 8.83
N ILE A 251 4.63 16.65 9.70
CA ILE A 251 5.21 16.69 11.04
C ILE A 251 4.19 16.25 12.08
N TYR A 252 4.59 15.31 12.95
CA TYR A 252 3.75 14.74 13.99
C TYR A 252 4.48 14.76 15.33
N HIS A 253 3.78 15.07 16.41
CA HIS A 253 4.20 14.66 17.75
C HIS A 253 3.40 13.43 18.18
N GLY A 254 3.83 12.75 19.24
CA GLY A 254 3.10 11.61 19.76
C GLY A 254 3.36 11.34 21.23
N PHE A 255 2.51 10.50 21.80
CA PHE A 255 2.53 10.08 23.20
C PHE A 255 1.81 8.73 23.35
N HIS A 256 2.18 7.96 24.37
CA HIS A 256 1.52 6.68 24.65
C HIS A 256 0.19 6.91 25.37
N LEU A 257 -0.79 6.10 25.00
CA LEU A 257 -2.12 6.08 25.60
C LEU A 257 -2.10 5.16 26.82
N ASP A 258 -2.69 5.64 27.92
CA ASP A 258 -2.97 4.78 29.06
C ASP A 258 -4.21 3.90 28.79
N ALA A 259 -4.52 3.01 29.74
CA ALA A 259 -5.64 2.08 29.61
C ALA A 259 -7.00 2.79 29.46
N GLU A 260 -7.17 3.98 30.02
CA GLU A 260 -8.43 4.75 29.91
C GLU A 260 -8.55 5.44 28.55
N ASP A 261 -7.42 5.85 27.98
CA ASP A 261 -7.32 6.54 26.69
C ASP A 261 -7.28 5.57 25.50
N GLU A 262 -7.00 4.28 25.71
CA GLU A 262 -6.95 3.27 24.63
C GLU A 262 -8.26 3.15 23.83
N ARG A 263 -9.39 3.55 24.44
CA ARG A 263 -10.70 3.63 23.77
C ARG A 263 -10.74 4.61 22.60
N ARG A 264 -9.76 5.53 22.51
CA ARG A 264 -9.61 6.51 21.43
C ARG A 264 -9.15 5.86 20.12
N VAL A 265 -8.45 4.73 20.19
CA VAL A 265 -8.02 4.00 18.99
C VAL A 265 -9.24 3.31 18.37
N PRO A 266 -9.63 3.65 17.13
CA PRO A 266 -10.79 3.03 16.49
C PRO A 266 -10.62 1.52 16.35
N ARG A 267 -11.71 0.74 16.54
CA ARG A 267 -11.66 -0.73 16.52
C ARG A 267 -11.08 -1.30 15.23
N HIS A 268 -11.46 -0.76 14.08
CA HIS A 268 -10.94 -1.26 12.81
C HIS A 268 -9.45 -0.93 12.61
N ILE A 269 -8.94 0.20 13.15
CA ILE A 269 -7.51 0.50 13.20
C ILE A 269 -6.76 -0.53 14.05
N LYS A 270 -7.30 -0.91 15.22
CA LYS A 270 -6.71 -2.00 16.03
C LYS A 270 -6.61 -3.29 15.23
N THR A 271 -7.68 -3.70 14.56
CA THR A 271 -7.70 -4.89 13.71
C THR A 271 -6.62 -4.86 12.62
N ILE A 272 -6.37 -3.71 12.00
CA ILE A 272 -5.31 -3.57 10.99
C ILE A 272 -3.93 -3.63 11.67
N ILE A 273 -3.71 -2.91 12.77
CA ILE A 273 -2.45 -2.94 13.53
C ILE A 273 -2.10 -4.37 14.00
N ASP A 274 -3.09 -5.14 14.45
CA ASP A 274 -2.90 -6.52 14.88
C ASP A 274 -2.40 -7.42 13.73
N LYS A 275 -2.88 -7.16 12.50
CA LYS A 275 -2.39 -7.83 11.29
C LYS A 275 -0.99 -7.38 10.89
N LEU A 276 -0.53 -6.20 11.32
CA LEU A 276 0.83 -5.70 11.05
C LEU A 276 1.86 -6.25 12.06
N CYS A 277 1.41 -6.56 13.27
CA CYS A 277 2.25 -7.05 14.38
C CYS A 277 2.73 -8.49 14.20
#